data_AF-A0A0P9S673-F1
#
_entry.id   AF-A0A0P9S673-F1
#
_cell.length_a   1.000
_cell.length_b   1.000
_cell.length_c   1.000
_cell.angle_alpha   90.00
_cell.angle_beta   90.00
_cell.angle_gamma   90.00
#
_symmetry.space_group_name_H-M   'P 1'
#
loop_
_entity.id
_entity.type
_entity.pdbx_description
1 polymer ?
#
loop_
_entity_poly.entity_id
_entity_poly.type
_entity_poly.pdbx_seq_one_letter_code
_entity_poly.pdbx_strand_id
1 'polypeptide(L)'
;MPELLARMVAGTTHLYTLLPIIEASDVTGQNAADVAKAYFALGSALDITWYLQQISSLPVENNWQALAREAFRDDVDWQQRAITVSVLQMADGPSEIDARLALWLEQHSLMVERWRAMLVELRAASGTDYAMYAVANRELLDLAMSGQALTV
;
A
#
# COMPACT_ATOMS: atom_id res chain seq x y z
N MET A 1 26.77 -10.71 14.65
CA MET A 1 25.95 -9.50 14.49
C MET A 1 25.70 -8.93 15.88
N PRO A 2 26.08 -7.68 16.21
CA PRO A 2 25.85 -7.13 17.55
C PRO A 2 24.35 -7.10 17.85
N GLU A 3 23.93 -7.63 18.99
CA GLU A 3 22.51 -7.84 19.34
C GLU A 3 21.66 -6.56 19.27
N LEU A 4 22.25 -5.39 19.53
CA LEU A 4 21.58 -4.09 19.39
C LEU A 4 21.23 -3.75 17.93
N LEU A 5 22.14 -4.02 17.00
CA LEU A 5 21.89 -3.84 15.55
C LEU A 5 20.90 -4.89 15.06
N ALA A 6 21.00 -6.14 15.53
CA ALA A 6 20.03 -7.18 15.20
C ALA A 6 18.62 -6.84 15.71
N ARG A 7 18.49 -6.21 16.88
CA ARG A 7 17.21 -5.81 17.46
C ARG A 7 16.63 -4.53 16.84
N MET A 8 17.47 -3.58 16.43
CA MET A 8 17.06 -2.44 15.60
C MET A 8 16.59 -2.91 14.22
N VAL A 9 17.36 -3.80 13.57
CA VAL A 9 17.03 -4.37 12.25
C VAL A 9 15.76 -5.23 12.31
N ALA A 10 15.58 -6.04 13.37
CA ALA A 10 14.35 -6.80 13.59
C ALA A 10 13.15 -5.89 13.92
N GLY A 11 13.39 -4.77 14.61
CA GLY A 11 12.38 -3.76 14.92
C GLY A 11 11.98 -2.87 13.75
N THR A 12 12.87 -2.65 12.77
CA THR A 12 12.60 -1.79 11.60
C THR A 12 11.39 -2.28 10.83
N THR A 13 11.24 -3.58 10.60
CA THR A 13 10.07 -4.12 9.88
C THR A 13 8.76 -3.81 10.61
N HIS A 14 8.74 -3.87 11.94
CA HIS A 14 7.54 -3.58 12.73
C HIS A 14 7.28 -2.07 12.84
N LEU A 15 8.32 -1.25 13.00
CA LEU A 15 8.22 0.21 12.99
C LEU A 15 7.71 0.73 11.64
N TYR A 16 8.16 0.12 10.56
CA TYR A 16 7.78 0.48 9.19
C TYR A 16 6.30 0.19 8.90
N THR A 17 5.72 -0.85 9.52
CA THR A 17 4.27 -1.10 9.44
C THR A 17 3.46 -0.23 10.41
N LEU A 18 4.01 0.11 11.58
CA LEU A 18 3.30 0.90 12.59
C LEU A 18 3.24 2.40 12.24
N LEU A 19 4.26 2.95 11.60
CA LEU A 19 4.32 4.38 11.27
C LEU A 19 3.16 4.81 10.35
N PRO A 20 2.88 4.14 9.20
CA PRO A 20 1.74 4.48 8.36
C PRO A 20 0.39 4.42 9.09
N ILE A 21 0.24 3.48 10.03
CA ILE A 21 -0.96 3.32 10.85
C ILE A 21 -1.12 4.49 11.83
N ILE A 22 -0.04 4.89 12.52
CA ILE A 22 -0.05 6.03 13.44
C ILE A 22 -0.35 7.31 12.67
N GLU A 23 0.34 7.54 11.56
CA GLU A 23 0.13 8.74 10.76
C GLU A 23 -1.27 8.80 10.11
N ALA A 24 -1.90 7.66 9.81
CA ALA A 24 -3.30 7.62 9.40
C ALA A 24 -4.26 7.81 10.58
N SER A 25 -3.94 7.31 11.77
CA SER A 25 -4.70 7.58 13.00
C SER A 25 -4.74 9.08 13.31
N ASP A 26 -3.60 9.76 13.20
CA ASP A 26 -3.51 11.22 13.40
C ASP A 26 -4.36 12.00 12.38
N VAL A 27 -4.35 11.59 11.10
CA VAL A 27 -5.11 12.27 10.02
C VAL A 27 -6.61 12.00 10.12
N THR A 28 -7.00 10.79 10.51
CA THR A 28 -8.41 10.37 10.53
C THR A 28 -9.10 10.66 11.86
N GLY A 29 -8.34 10.85 12.95
CA GLY A 29 -8.85 10.90 14.32
C GLY A 29 -9.35 9.56 14.87
N GLN A 30 -9.22 8.47 14.10
CA GLN A 30 -9.64 7.12 14.50
C GLN A 30 -8.59 6.47 15.39
N ASN A 31 -8.99 5.53 16.26
CA ASN A 31 -8.04 4.76 17.06
C ASN A 31 -7.15 3.89 16.16
N ALA A 32 -5.85 3.85 16.44
CA ALA A 32 -4.85 3.06 15.73
C ALA A 32 -5.25 1.58 15.51
N ALA A 33 -6.02 0.97 16.42
CA ALA A 33 -6.51 -0.40 16.24
C ALA A 33 -7.48 -0.55 15.06
N ASP A 34 -8.40 0.41 14.87
CA ASP A 34 -9.34 0.39 13.76
C ASP A 34 -8.66 0.79 12.45
N VAL A 35 -7.69 1.71 12.52
CA VAL A 35 -6.82 2.02 11.38
C VAL A 35 -6.01 0.81 10.95
N ALA A 36 -5.44 0.06 11.88
CA ALA A 36 -4.70 -1.16 11.58
C ALA A 36 -5.59 -2.21 10.90
N LYS A 37 -6.82 -2.42 11.39
CA LYS A 37 -7.79 -3.32 10.74
C LYS A 37 -8.03 -2.91 9.28
N ALA A 38 -8.32 -1.64 9.04
CA ALA A 38 -8.56 -1.13 7.68
C ALA A 38 -7.31 -1.27 6.80
N TYR A 39 -6.14 -0.90 7.33
CA TYR A 39 -4.86 -0.98 6.62
C TYR A 39 -4.53 -2.41 6.16
N PHE A 40 -4.68 -3.40 7.06
CA PHE A 40 -4.42 -4.80 6.73
C PHE A 40 -5.50 -5.42 5.84
N ALA A 41 -6.77 -5.11 6.09
CA ALA A 41 -7.88 -5.58 5.23
C ALA A 41 -7.72 -5.06 3.80
N LEU A 42 -7.36 -3.78 3.64
CA LEU A 42 -7.04 -3.17 2.35
C LEU A 42 -5.84 -3.86 1.68
N GLY A 43 -4.75 -4.03 2.43
CA GLY A 43 -3.54 -4.68 1.93
C GLY A 43 -3.81 -6.09 1.40
N SER A 44 -4.72 -6.82 2.05
CA SER A 44 -5.20 -8.12 1.56
C SER A 44 -6.12 -8.00 0.35
N ALA A 45 -7.09 -7.08 0.36
CA ALA A 45 -8.10 -6.94 -0.70
C ALA A 45 -7.51 -6.46 -2.05
N LEU A 46 -6.36 -5.79 -2.01
CA LEU A 46 -5.64 -5.27 -3.16
C LEU A 46 -4.31 -5.99 -3.44
N ASP A 47 -4.02 -7.12 -2.75
CA ASP A 47 -2.78 -7.89 -2.91
C ASP A 47 -1.49 -7.06 -2.75
N ILE A 48 -1.52 -6.00 -1.93
CA ILE A 48 -0.37 -5.09 -1.74
C ILE A 48 0.80 -5.83 -1.09
N THR A 49 0.52 -6.74 -0.15
CA THR A 49 1.56 -7.58 0.47
C THR A 49 2.31 -8.42 -0.55
N TRP A 50 1.60 -9.01 -1.52
CA TRP A 50 2.24 -9.76 -2.60
C TRP A 50 3.07 -8.83 -3.49
N TYR A 51 2.55 -7.64 -3.81
CA TYR A 51 3.25 -6.68 -4.67
C TYR A 51 4.55 -6.16 -4.03
N LEU A 52 4.53 -5.85 -2.73
CA LEU A 52 5.72 -5.48 -1.97
C LEU A 52 6.77 -6.60 -1.94
N GLN A 53 6.35 -7.87 -1.88
CA GLN A 53 7.26 -9.01 -1.99
C GLN A 53 7.92 -9.08 -3.38
N GLN A 54 7.19 -8.75 -4.44
CA GLN A 54 7.76 -8.67 -5.79
C GLN A 54 8.81 -7.56 -5.89
N ILE A 55 8.49 -6.35 -5.41
CA ILE A 55 9.46 -5.24 -5.37
C ILE A 55 10.70 -5.65 -4.57
N SER A 56 10.51 -6.24 -3.39
CA SER A 56 11.61 -6.66 -2.52
C SER A 56 12.52 -7.73 -3.16
N SER A 57 11.95 -8.55 -4.05
CA SER A 57 12.66 -9.61 -4.76
C SER A 57 13.33 -9.15 -6.05
N LEU A 58 13.14 -7.89 -6.46
CA LEU A 58 13.81 -7.33 -7.64
C LEU A 58 15.33 -7.46 -7.52
N PRO A 59 16.02 -8.01 -8.53
CA PRO A 59 17.47 -8.01 -8.60
C PRO A 59 18.03 -6.59 -8.51
N VAL A 60 19.19 -6.47 -7.88
CA VAL A 60 19.92 -5.20 -7.76
C VAL A 60 21.33 -5.42 -8.28
N GLU A 61 21.60 -4.85 -9.45
CA GLU A 61 22.88 -4.95 -10.15
C GLU A 61 23.74 -3.69 -9.94
N ASN A 62 23.13 -2.57 -9.52
CA ASN A 62 23.83 -1.32 -9.26
C ASN A 62 23.13 -0.46 -8.18
N ASN A 63 23.81 0.60 -7.75
CA ASN A 63 23.31 1.49 -6.70
C ASN A 63 21.99 2.20 -7.07
N TRP A 64 21.78 2.53 -8.35
CA TRP A 64 20.55 3.20 -8.79
C TRP A 64 19.33 2.29 -8.70
N GLN A 65 19.50 1.01 -9.03
CA GLN A 65 18.47 -0.01 -8.84
C GLN A 65 18.17 -0.23 -7.35
N ALA A 66 19.18 -0.19 -6.48
CA ALA A 66 18.97 -0.25 -5.04
C ALA A 66 18.09 0.91 -4.54
N LEU A 67 18.39 2.14 -5.01
CA LEU A 67 17.62 3.34 -4.70
C LEU A 67 16.20 3.30 -5.28
N ALA A 68 16.04 2.83 -6.52
CA ALA A 68 14.72 2.70 -7.14
C ALA A 68 13.84 1.70 -6.38
N ARG A 69 14.41 0.59 -5.91
CA ARG A 69 13.68 -0.41 -5.12
C ARG A 69 13.28 0.08 -3.73
N GLU A 70 14.07 0.98 -3.13
CA GLU A 70 13.66 1.67 -1.90
C GLU A 70 12.51 2.63 -2.20
N ALA A 71 12.68 3.52 -3.20
CA ALA A 71 11.66 4.48 -3.59
C ALA A 71 10.32 3.82 -3.94
N PHE A 72 10.34 2.67 -4.63
CA PHE A 72 9.11 1.94 -4.92
C PHE A 72 8.40 1.40 -3.68
N ARG A 73 9.14 1.01 -2.64
CA ARG A 73 8.53 0.58 -1.37
C ARG A 73 7.90 1.76 -0.65
N ASP A 74 8.67 2.85 -0.49
CA ASP A 74 8.18 4.09 0.11
C ASP A 74 6.89 4.61 -0.55
N ASP A 75 6.86 4.58 -1.90
CA ASP A 75 5.68 4.95 -2.67
C ASP A 75 4.48 4.06 -2.33
N VAL A 76 4.66 2.73 -2.29
CA VAL A 76 3.57 1.79 -2.00
C VAL A 76 3.04 1.96 -0.59
N ASP A 77 3.89 2.21 0.39
CA ASP A 77 3.45 2.48 1.77
C ASP A 77 2.63 3.75 1.86
N TRP A 78 3.09 4.82 1.20
CA TRP A 78 2.33 6.06 1.11
C TRP A 78 0.97 5.84 0.43
N GLN A 79 0.94 5.08 -0.67
CA GLN A 79 -0.29 4.79 -1.42
C GLN A 79 -1.28 3.98 -0.59
N GLN A 80 -0.83 2.92 0.10
CA GLN A 80 -1.68 2.11 0.97
C GLN A 80 -2.23 2.95 2.13
N ARG A 81 -1.40 3.81 2.72
CA ARG A 81 -1.83 4.75 3.77
C ARG A 81 -2.90 5.72 3.23
N ALA A 82 -2.67 6.33 2.07
CA ALA A 82 -3.59 7.28 1.46
C ALA A 82 -4.97 6.64 1.19
N ILE A 83 -4.99 5.42 0.66
CA ILE A 83 -6.24 4.68 0.45
C ILE A 83 -6.89 4.33 1.80
N THR A 84 -6.12 3.89 2.79
CA THR A 84 -6.64 3.59 4.15
C THR A 84 -7.33 4.81 4.77
N VAL A 85 -6.70 5.99 4.66
CA VAL A 85 -7.30 7.25 5.11
C VAL A 85 -8.59 7.55 4.36
N SER A 86 -8.60 7.39 3.04
CA SER A 86 -9.81 7.60 2.22
C SER A 86 -10.97 6.68 2.65
N VAL A 87 -10.71 5.39 2.86
CA VAL A 87 -11.69 4.41 3.38
C VAL A 87 -12.27 4.90 4.71
N LEU A 88 -11.41 5.29 5.65
CA LEU A 88 -11.82 5.70 6.99
C LEU A 88 -12.55 7.07 7.03
N GLN A 89 -12.29 7.93 6.05
CA GLN A 89 -12.91 9.26 5.93
C GLN A 89 -14.16 9.29 5.05
N MET A 90 -14.61 8.15 4.49
CA MET A 90 -15.87 8.10 3.75
C MET A 90 -17.02 8.68 4.57
N ALA A 91 -17.68 9.70 4.00
CA ALA A 91 -18.93 10.22 4.51
C ALA A 91 -20.00 9.14 4.46
N ASP A 92 -20.78 8.99 5.53
CA ASP A 92 -21.87 8.02 5.67
C ASP A 92 -21.49 6.54 5.39
N GLY A 93 -20.20 6.21 5.49
CA GLY A 93 -19.74 4.83 5.35
C GLY A 93 -20.21 3.92 6.51
N PRO A 94 -20.34 2.60 6.29
CA PRO A 94 -20.62 1.63 7.36
C PRO A 94 -19.70 1.78 8.57
N SER A 95 -20.17 1.43 9.77
CA SER A 95 -19.33 1.45 10.98
C SER A 95 -18.36 0.27 11.04
N GLU A 96 -18.74 -0.85 10.44
CA GLU A 96 -17.92 -2.06 10.34
C GLU A 96 -16.89 -1.87 9.19
N ILE A 97 -15.62 -2.21 9.48
CA ILE A 97 -14.47 -1.90 8.61
C ILE A 97 -14.51 -2.70 7.31
N ASP A 98 -14.86 -3.98 7.36
CA ASP A 98 -14.91 -4.83 6.17
C ASP A 98 -16.02 -4.35 5.21
N ALA A 99 -17.19 -4.01 5.74
CA ALA A 99 -18.31 -3.44 5.00
C ALA A 99 -17.96 -2.06 4.41
N ARG A 100 -17.27 -1.22 5.18
CA ARG A 100 -16.80 0.10 4.71
C ARG A 100 -15.78 -0.03 3.60
N LEU A 101 -14.81 -0.92 3.74
CA LEU A 101 -13.82 -1.23 2.69
C LEU A 101 -14.50 -1.77 1.43
N ALA A 102 -15.47 -2.68 1.56
CA ALA A 102 -16.21 -3.22 0.43
C ALA A 102 -16.94 -2.13 -0.35
N LEU A 103 -17.61 -1.21 0.35
CA LEU A 103 -18.27 -0.06 -0.26
C LEU A 103 -17.27 0.87 -0.97
N TRP A 104 -16.11 1.13 -0.35
CA TRP A 104 -15.06 1.94 -0.98
C TRP A 104 -14.58 1.30 -2.29
N LEU A 105 -14.27 0.00 -2.26
CA LEU A 105 -13.83 -0.73 -3.45
C LEU A 105 -14.87 -0.70 -4.58
N GLU A 106 -16.17 -0.72 -4.24
CA GLU A 106 -17.25 -0.58 -5.22
C GLU A 106 -17.31 0.83 -5.83
N GLN A 107 -17.22 1.86 -5.00
CA GLN A 107 -17.21 3.27 -5.45
C GLN A 107 -16.01 3.59 -6.35
N HIS A 108 -14.88 2.91 -6.13
CA HIS A 108 -13.63 3.06 -6.89
C HIS A 108 -13.37 1.92 -7.88
N SER A 109 -14.42 1.15 -8.24
CA SER A 109 -14.33 -0.10 -9.01
C SER A 109 -13.47 0.00 -10.27
N LEU A 110 -13.64 1.06 -11.07
CA LEU A 110 -12.85 1.26 -12.30
C LEU A 110 -11.33 1.31 -12.04
N MET A 111 -10.89 2.02 -11.00
CA MET A 111 -9.46 2.11 -10.65
C MET A 111 -8.97 0.81 -10.00
N VAL A 112 -9.81 0.18 -9.18
CA VAL A 112 -9.52 -1.13 -8.58
C VAL A 112 -9.33 -2.21 -9.65
N GLU A 113 -10.17 -2.22 -10.68
CA GLU A 113 -10.09 -3.15 -11.81
C GLU A 113 -8.81 -2.94 -12.62
N ARG A 114 -8.41 -1.69 -12.88
CA ARG A 114 -7.13 -1.38 -13.54
C ARG A 114 -5.94 -1.88 -12.73
N TRP A 115 -5.93 -1.61 -11.43
CA TRP A 115 -4.89 -2.12 -10.53
C TRP A 115 -4.82 -3.66 -10.56
N ARG A 116 -5.97 -4.33 -10.47
CA ARG A 116 -6.04 -5.81 -10.54
C ARG A 116 -5.56 -6.34 -11.90
N ALA A 117 -5.88 -5.68 -13.00
CA ALA A 117 -5.38 -6.05 -14.32
C ALA A 117 -3.85 -5.92 -14.40
N MET A 118 -3.28 -4.83 -13.89
CA MET A 118 -1.82 -4.65 -13.80
C MET A 118 -1.16 -5.78 -12.98
N LEU A 119 -1.78 -6.17 -11.86
CA LEU A 119 -1.32 -7.29 -11.05
C LEU A 119 -1.36 -8.65 -11.78
N VAL A 120 -2.36 -8.87 -12.64
CA VAL A 120 -2.44 -10.07 -13.50
C VAL A 120 -1.32 -10.06 -14.53
N GLU A 121 -1.06 -8.93 -15.19
CA GLU A 121 0.03 -8.79 -16.14
C GLU A 121 1.40 -9.03 -15.49
N LEU A 122 1.64 -8.48 -14.30
CA LEU A 122 2.87 -8.73 -13.53
C LEU A 122 3.07 -10.21 -13.19
N ARG A 123 2.00 -10.94 -12.86
CA ARG A 123 2.07 -12.39 -12.58
C ARG A 123 2.35 -13.22 -13.83
N ALA A 124 1.89 -12.75 -15.00
CA ALA A 124 2.09 -13.43 -16.27
C ALA A 124 3.46 -13.13 -16.90
N ALA A 125 4.14 -12.07 -16.46
CA ALA A 125 5.43 -11.66 -16.99
C ALA A 125 6.51 -12.73 -16.74
N SER A 126 7.29 -13.05 -17.77
CA SER A 126 8.39 -14.01 -17.71
C SER A 126 9.73 -13.41 -17.23
N GLY A 127 9.74 -12.12 -16.93
CA GLY A 127 10.89 -11.38 -16.43
C GLY A 127 10.45 -10.18 -15.60
N THR A 128 11.38 -9.63 -14.82
CA THR A 128 11.15 -8.46 -13.97
C THR A 128 12.08 -7.35 -14.39
N ASP A 129 11.52 -6.21 -14.79
CA ASP A 129 12.27 -4.99 -15.08
C ASP A 129 11.70 -3.82 -14.27
N TYR A 130 12.57 -2.93 -13.81
CA TYR A 130 12.22 -1.75 -13.02
C TYR A 130 11.20 -0.85 -13.72
N ALA A 131 11.21 -0.79 -15.05
CA ALA A 131 10.21 -0.06 -15.82
C ALA A 131 8.78 -0.59 -15.58
N MET A 132 8.60 -1.91 -15.44
CA MET A 132 7.30 -2.51 -15.17
C MET A 132 6.76 -2.10 -13.79
N TYR A 133 7.63 -2.06 -12.77
CA TYR A 133 7.24 -1.64 -11.42
C TYR A 133 7.00 -0.14 -11.33
N ALA A 134 7.69 0.68 -12.12
CA ALA A 134 7.38 2.11 -12.23
C ALA A 134 5.95 2.33 -12.78
N VAL A 135 5.53 1.56 -13.79
CA VAL A 135 4.17 1.60 -14.33
C VAL A 135 3.15 1.11 -13.30
N ALA A 136 3.43 -0.01 -12.63
CA ALA A 136 2.53 -0.54 -11.62
C ALA A 136 2.37 0.40 -10.40
N ASN A 137 3.46 1.03 -9.94
CA ASN A 137 3.39 2.08 -8.91
C ASN A 137 2.53 3.27 -9.36
N ARG A 138 2.54 3.61 -10.65
CA ARG A 138 1.70 4.69 -11.18
C ARG A 138 0.21 4.31 -11.18
N GLU A 139 -0.14 3.08 -11.51
CA GLU A 139 -1.54 2.61 -11.43
C GLU A 139 -2.05 2.60 -9.97
N LEU A 140 -1.23 2.17 -9.01
CA LEU A 140 -1.60 2.21 -7.59
C LEU A 140 -1.70 3.65 -7.06
N LEU A 141 -0.84 4.56 -7.55
CA LEU A 141 -0.94 5.99 -7.28
C LEU A 141 -2.27 6.58 -7.78
N ASP A 142 -2.66 6.27 -9.01
CA ASP A 142 -3.92 6.76 -9.57
C ASP A 142 -5.13 6.25 -8.77
N LEU A 143 -5.11 4.99 -8.30
CA LEU A 143 -6.11 4.47 -7.37
C LEU A 143 -6.12 5.26 -6.05
N ALA A 144 -4.95 5.50 -5.45
CA ALA A 144 -4.84 6.26 -4.20
C ALA A 144 -5.36 7.70 -4.33
N MET A 145 -5.06 8.37 -5.44
CA MET A 145 -5.54 9.73 -5.71
C MET A 145 -7.05 9.78 -5.96
N SER A 146 -7.63 8.73 -6.55
CA SER A 146 -9.09 8.69 -6.78
C SER A 146 -9.89 8.80 -5.48
N GLY A 147 -9.36 8.26 -4.37
CA GLY A 147 -9.96 8.32 -3.04
C GLY A 147 -9.90 9.71 -2.37
N GLN A 148 -9.01 10.59 -2.81
CA GLN A 148 -8.87 11.95 -2.27
C GLN A 148 -9.81 12.95 -2.98
N ALA A 149 -10.21 12.65 -4.21
CA ALA A 149 -11.03 13.54 -5.03
C ALA A 149 -12.51 13.60 -4.61
N LEU A 150 -12.99 12.60 -3.87
CA LEU A 150 -14.40 12.53 -3.40
C LEU A 150 -14.66 13.26 -2.08
N THR A 151 -13.62 13.85 -1.46
CA THR A 151 -13.73 14.52 -0.16
C THR A 151 -13.92 16.05 -0.25
N VAL A 152 -14.15 16.58 -1.46
CA VAL A 152 -14.38 18.02 -1.74
C VAL A 152 -15.79 18.22 -2.28
#